data_AF-A0A3D0EN76-F1
#
_entry.id   AF-A0A3D0EN76-F1
#
_cell.length_a   1.000
_cell.length_b   1.000
_cell.length_c   1.000
_cell.angle_alpha   90.00
_cell.angle_beta   90.00
_cell.angle_gamma   90.00
#
_symmetry.space_group_name_H-M   'P 1'
#
loop_
_entity.id
_entity.type
_entity.pdbx_description
1 polymer ?
#
loop_
_entity_poly.entity_id
_entity_poly.type
_entity_poly.pdbx_seq_one_letter_code
_entity_poly.pdbx_strand_id
1 'polypeptide(L)'
;MAINYADSAKEIVRLIGGDNNVISVTHCATRLRFVLKDHSEVDVESLKRVKGVITAVKASGQMQVIIGNHVGDAYREVQNLLNIDESAAVTAPNVGIVSRIMDIISSIFAPFLYPLAACGVLQGIISLLTALGVMDPAGGTYRILNYVSWTGFTFLPVMVAFTAAKKFNVNPFTAVISACALVSPDYLNMLTANKILTANSADPAVHALMKSAAENPAISKVLVEIAGIPLDAAPLTFMGLPVQYLSYTSSVIPIILMVWGMSYVQRFFERLLPMVIRNLFTPMFCIAIMVPLTLLAFGPVGNMIGGAIGGVYNTLYHLSPAIAGFVVGALWMPLVTLGVHWGITPVTVGNYATLGYDTFTGLQASAVFGMAGAVLGVYLKAKDAELKRMALSAGVTALFGITEPAIYGVALRLKRPMICGCLAGAAGGVIAGAFNAVSWSYCIPGIAVLPVFFKEGHMTQFLGFLLSIIVAFVLGIIFAWVAGFKEQSQPEVTAMPQPGTL
;
A
#
# COMPACT_ATOMS: atom_id res chain seq x y z
N MET A 1 -4.63 -15.86 31.32
CA MET A 1 -5.50 -16.89 30.71
C MET A 1 -5.78 -16.44 29.29
N ALA A 2 -5.32 -17.18 28.28
CA ALA A 2 -5.58 -16.83 26.87
C ALA A 2 -7.10 -16.84 26.63
N ILE A 3 -7.63 -15.82 25.95
CA ILE A 3 -9.05 -15.76 25.63
C ILE A 3 -9.36 -16.87 24.61
N ASN A 4 -10.35 -17.72 24.90
CA ASN A 4 -10.86 -18.68 23.93
C ASN A 4 -11.78 -17.94 22.96
N TYR A 5 -11.29 -17.70 21.74
CA TYR A 5 -12.04 -16.97 20.73
C TYR A 5 -13.16 -17.78 20.07
N ALA A 6 -13.24 -19.10 20.28
CA ALA A 6 -14.33 -19.92 19.76
C ALA A 6 -15.68 -19.55 20.39
N ASP A 7 -15.70 -19.29 21.70
CA ASP A 7 -16.92 -18.90 22.42
C ASP A 7 -17.32 -17.45 22.07
N SER A 8 -16.34 -16.55 22.02
CA SER A 8 -16.54 -15.17 21.58
C SER A 8 -17.06 -15.10 20.14
N ALA A 9 -16.56 -15.93 19.23
CA ALA A 9 -16.99 -15.98 17.84
C ALA A 9 -18.44 -16.41 17.70
N LYS A 10 -18.86 -17.46 18.43
CA LYS A 10 -20.27 -17.90 18.47
C LYS A 10 -21.19 -16.79 18.94
N GLU A 11 -20.79 -16.08 19.99
CA GLU A 11 -21.60 -15.01 20.55
C GLU A 11 -21.65 -13.78 19.65
N ILE A 12 -20.53 -13.42 18.99
CA ILE A 12 -20.49 -12.36 17.98
C ILE A 12 -21.44 -12.71 16.83
N VAL A 13 -21.37 -13.92 16.26
CA VAL A 13 -22.23 -14.35 15.14
C VAL A 13 -23.70 -14.34 15.55
N ARG A 14 -24.03 -14.76 16.77
CA ARG A 14 -25.41 -14.71 17.29
C ARG A 14 -25.94 -13.27 17.38
N LEU A 15 -25.13 -12.35 17.90
CA LEU A 15 -25.53 -10.96 18.16
C LEU A 15 -25.57 -10.07 16.91
N ILE A 16 -25.00 -10.52 15.79
CA ILE A 16 -25.11 -9.85 14.48
C ILE A 16 -26.25 -10.40 13.61
N GLY A 17 -27.12 -11.28 14.14
CA GLY A 17 -28.25 -11.85 13.40
C GLY A 17 -28.00 -13.24 12.77
N GLY A 18 -26.92 -13.92 13.15
CA GLY A 18 -26.59 -15.26 12.65
C GLY A 18 -25.95 -15.27 11.27
N ASP A 19 -25.71 -16.48 10.74
CA ASP A 19 -25.11 -16.71 9.42
C ASP A 19 -25.93 -16.10 8.28
N ASN A 20 -27.25 -16.20 8.34
CA ASN A 20 -28.17 -15.71 7.33
C ASN A 20 -28.15 -14.19 7.16
N ASN A 21 -27.75 -13.43 8.19
CA ASN A 21 -27.64 -11.98 8.13
C ASN A 21 -26.26 -11.49 7.65
N VAL A 22 -25.26 -12.37 7.56
CA VAL A 22 -23.88 -12.00 7.17
C VAL A 22 -23.68 -12.16 5.66
N ILE A 23 -23.38 -11.05 4.97
CA ILE A 23 -23.01 -11.05 3.55
C ILE A 23 -21.53 -11.37 3.37
N SER A 24 -20.67 -10.78 4.19
CA SER A 24 -19.23 -11.08 4.20
C SER A 24 -18.61 -10.67 5.52
N VAL A 25 -17.54 -11.36 5.90
CA VAL A 25 -16.67 -10.98 7.01
C VAL A 25 -15.23 -10.85 6.52
N THR A 26 -14.60 -9.74 6.86
CA THR A 26 -13.16 -9.51 6.65
C THR A 26 -12.53 -9.03 7.96
N HIS A 27 -11.21 -8.96 8.01
CA HIS A 27 -10.54 -8.36 9.16
C HIS A 27 -9.36 -7.48 8.74
N CYS A 28 -9.09 -6.46 9.56
CA CYS A 28 -7.83 -5.72 9.50
C CYS A 28 -6.93 -6.16 10.66
N ALA A 29 -5.95 -5.33 11.04
CA ALA A 29 -5.03 -5.63 12.14
C ALA A 29 -5.70 -5.69 13.52
N THR A 30 -6.85 -5.02 13.72
CA THR A 30 -7.51 -4.94 15.03
C THR A 30 -9.01 -5.20 15.05
N ARG A 31 -9.67 -5.40 13.91
CA ARG A 31 -11.14 -5.42 13.83
C ARG A 31 -11.66 -6.43 12.82
N LEU A 32 -12.75 -7.09 13.19
CA LEU A 32 -13.63 -7.79 12.26
C LEU A 32 -14.58 -6.78 11.62
N ARG A 33 -14.85 -6.96 10.34
CA ARG A 33 -15.75 -6.12 9.55
C ARG A 33 -16.80 -7.01 8.91
N PHE A 34 -18.04 -6.85 9.36
CA PHE A 34 -19.18 -7.56 8.83
C PHE A 34 -19.96 -6.62 7.91
N VAL A 35 -20.21 -7.10 6.69
CA VAL A 35 -21.25 -6.57 5.82
C VAL A 35 -22.50 -7.41 6.11
N LEU A 36 -23.59 -6.75 6.50
CA LEU A 36 -24.82 -7.40 6.94
C LEU A 36 -25.97 -7.08 5.99
N LYS A 37 -26.96 -7.99 5.89
CA LYS A 37 -28.18 -7.77 5.09
C LYS A 37 -29.11 -6.77 5.76
N ASP A 38 -29.33 -6.94 7.07
CA ASP A 38 -30.08 -6.02 7.89
C ASP A 38 -29.29 -5.63 9.15
N HIS A 39 -29.14 -4.33 9.36
CA HIS A 39 -28.50 -3.78 10.54
C HIS A 39 -29.43 -3.64 11.74
N SER A 40 -30.74 -3.80 11.57
CA SER A 40 -31.74 -3.72 12.64
C SER A 40 -31.68 -4.92 13.58
N GLU A 41 -31.20 -6.06 13.08
CA GLU A 41 -31.04 -7.32 13.83
C GLU A 41 -29.78 -7.34 14.72
N VAL A 42 -28.97 -6.28 14.70
CA VAL A 42 -27.70 -6.24 15.42
C VAL A 42 -27.85 -5.59 16.79
N ASP A 43 -27.51 -6.35 17.83
CA ASP A 43 -27.40 -5.83 19.19
C ASP A 43 -25.98 -5.30 19.47
N VAL A 44 -25.77 -4.04 19.11
CA VAL A 44 -24.47 -3.36 19.24
C VAL A 44 -24.02 -3.20 20.70
N GLU A 45 -24.95 -3.00 21.63
CA GLU A 45 -24.60 -2.82 23.04
C GLU A 45 -24.21 -4.14 23.70
N SER A 46 -24.86 -5.25 23.32
CA SER A 46 -24.45 -6.58 23.76
C SER A 46 -23.13 -7.02 23.14
N LEU A 47 -22.85 -6.64 21.88
CA LEU A 47 -21.56 -6.94 21.22
C LEU A 47 -20.36 -6.37 21.98
N LYS A 48 -20.51 -5.17 22.57
CA LYS A 48 -19.45 -4.55 23.39
C LYS A 48 -19.16 -5.32 24.68
N ARG A 49 -20.09 -6.16 25.14
CA ARG A 49 -19.97 -6.96 26.37
C ARG A 49 -19.37 -8.34 26.11
N VAL A 50 -19.23 -8.75 24.84
CA VAL A 50 -18.62 -10.03 24.49
C VAL A 50 -17.16 -10.04 24.92
N LYS A 51 -16.75 -11.12 25.60
CA LYS A 51 -15.39 -11.27 26.09
C LYS A 51 -14.39 -11.24 24.93
N GLY A 52 -13.40 -10.36 25.00
CA GLY A 52 -12.41 -10.17 23.94
C GLY A 52 -12.80 -9.14 22.86
N VAL A 53 -14.01 -8.57 22.92
CA VAL A 53 -14.40 -7.40 22.13
C VAL A 53 -14.09 -6.14 22.94
N ILE A 54 -13.27 -5.25 22.37
CA ILE A 54 -12.94 -3.94 22.94
C ILE A 54 -14.13 -2.99 22.75
N THR A 55 -14.70 -2.95 21.54
CA THR A 55 -15.91 -2.18 21.25
C THR A 55 -16.52 -2.61 19.91
N ALA A 56 -17.76 -2.23 19.66
CA ALA A 56 -18.45 -2.46 18.39
C ALA A 56 -19.06 -1.15 17.91
N VAL A 57 -18.88 -0.84 16.62
CA VAL A 57 -19.38 0.39 16.00
C VAL A 57 -19.92 0.12 14.60
N LYS A 58 -20.95 0.87 14.22
CA LYS A 58 -21.39 0.95 12.83
C LYS A 58 -20.63 2.06 12.14
N ALA A 59 -19.82 1.72 11.14
CA ALA A 59 -19.01 2.68 10.39
C ALA A 59 -18.92 2.28 8.92
N SER A 60 -19.06 3.25 8.02
CA SER A 60 -18.97 3.05 6.56
C SER A 60 -19.91 1.97 6.01
N GLY A 61 -21.13 1.87 6.56
CA GLY A 61 -22.11 0.87 6.13
C GLY A 61 -21.79 -0.57 6.55
N GLN A 62 -20.82 -0.77 7.45
CA GLN A 62 -20.41 -2.07 7.98
C GLN A 62 -20.53 -2.10 9.51
N MET A 63 -20.73 -3.29 10.06
CA MET A 63 -20.60 -3.53 11.50
C MET A 63 -19.16 -3.89 11.82
N GLN A 64 -18.49 -3.08 12.62
CA GLN A 64 -17.09 -3.30 13.00
C GLN A 64 -17.00 -3.74 14.46
N VAL A 65 -16.41 -4.92 14.67
CA VAL A 65 -16.15 -5.47 16.00
C VAL A 65 -14.65 -5.39 16.26
N ILE A 66 -14.25 -4.54 17.20
CA ILE A 66 -12.86 -4.26 17.52
C ILE A 66 -12.40 -5.26 18.56
N ILE A 67 -11.40 -6.07 18.23
CA ILE A 67 -10.85 -7.14 19.08
C ILE A 67 -9.43 -6.81 19.55
N GLY A 68 -8.70 -6.02 18.76
CA GLY A 68 -7.29 -5.72 19.00
C GLY A 68 -6.36 -6.72 18.32
N ASN A 69 -5.16 -6.91 18.85
CA ASN A 69 -4.07 -7.62 18.17
C ASN A 69 -4.33 -9.12 17.90
N HIS A 70 -5.35 -9.71 18.53
CA HIS A 70 -5.76 -11.11 18.37
C HIS A 70 -6.92 -11.30 17.37
N VAL A 71 -7.23 -10.30 16.55
CA VAL A 71 -8.34 -10.37 15.60
C VAL A 71 -8.21 -11.52 14.60
N GLY A 72 -6.98 -11.94 14.24
CA GLY A 72 -6.77 -13.07 13.34
C GLY A 72 -7.25 -14.41 13.91
N ASP A 73 -7.13 -14.59 15.23
CA ASP A 73 -7.61 -15.79 15.93
C ASP A 73 -9.15 -15.79 15.96
N ALA A 74 -9.76 -14.66 16.29
CA ALA A 74 -11.21 -14.49 16.26
C ALA A 74 -11.81 -14.64 14.85
N TYR A 75 -11.14 -14.12 13.82
CA TYR A 75 -11.61 -14.21 12.44
C TYR A 75 -11.73 -15.66 11.98
N ARG A 76 -10.74 -16.50 12.32
CA ARG A 76 -10.72 -17.91 11.93
C ARG A 76 -11.90 -18.68 12.53
N GLU A 77 -12.18 -18.44 13.81
CA GLU A 77 -13.32 -19.06 14.50
C GLU A 77 -14.66 -18.55 13.95
N VAL A 78 -14.78 -17.26 13.65
CA VAL A 78 -15.98 -16.70 13.01
C VAL A 78 -16.19 -17.28 11.61
N GLN A 79 -15.13 -17.45 10.82
CA GLN A 79 -15.22 -18.01 9.48
C GLN A 79 -15.67 -19.47 9.49
N ASN A 80 -15.25 -20.26 10.49
CA ASN A 80 -15.69 -21.64 10.67
C ASN A 80 -17.18 -21.77 11.02
N LEU A 81 -17.80 -20.70 11.52
CA LEU A 81 -19.21 -20.68 11.95
C LEU A 81 -20.15 -20.11 10.87
N LEU A 82 -19.62 -19.49 9.82
CA LEU A 82 -20.42 -18.83 8.79
C LEU A 82 -20.43 -19.64 7.49
N ASN A 83 -21.61 -20.15 7.11
CA ASN A 83 -21.86 -20.67 5.77
C ASN A 83 -22.31 -19.53 4.85
N ILE A 84 -21.36 -18.73 4.38
CA ILE A 84 -21.65 -17.64 3.45
C ILE A 84 -21.72 -18.20 2.03
N ASP A 85 -22.90 -18.15 1.44
CA ASP A 85 -23.12 -18.52 0.04
C ASP A 85 -22.49 -17.45 -0.86
N GLU A 86 -21.26 -17.69 -1.34
CA GLU A 86 -20.48 -16.73 -2.14
C GLU A 86 -21.17 -16.27 -3.43
N SER A 87 -22.26 -16.94 -3.84
CA SER A 87 -23.05 -16.64 -5.03
C SER A 87 -24.21 -15.65 -4.82
N ALA A 88 -24.52 -15.23 -3.59
CA ALA A 88 -25.61 -14.30 -3.32
C ALA A 88 -25.14 -12.83 -3.40
N ALA A 89 -25.12 -12.27 -4.60
CA ALA A 89 -24.93 -10.85 -4.81
C ALA A 89 -26.11 -10.04 -4.23
N VAL A 90 -25.96 -9.53 -3.00
CA VAL A 90 -26.87 -8.53 -2.44
C VAL A 90 -26.16 -7.18 -2.37
N THR A 91 -26.81 -6.20 -3.00
CA THR A 91 -26.40 -4.81 -3.21
C THR A 91 -25.93 -4.13 -1.92
N ALA A 92 -24.62 -3.89 -1.83
CA ALA A 92 -24.04 -2.95 -0.87
C ALA A 92 -24.60 -1.52 -1.11
N PRO A 93 -24.76 -0.69 -0.05
CA PRO A 93 -25.29 0.66 -0.16
C PRO A 93 -24.51 1.50 -1.18
N ASN A 94 -25.10 2.58 -1.69
CA ASN A 94 -24.54 3.50 -2.70
C ASN A 94 -23.18 4.10 -2.26
N VAL A 95 -22.12 3.30 -2.33
CA VAL A 95 -20.74 3.75 -2.18
C VAL A 95 -20.39 4.46 -3.49
N GLY A 96 -19.98 5.72 -3.38
CA GLY A 96 -19.55 6.50 -4.54
C GLY A 96 -18.48 5.77 -5.36
N ILE A 97 -18.38 6.11 -6.64
CA ILE A 97 -17.43 5.48 -7.58
C ILE A 97 -16.00 5.55 -7.03
N VAL A 98 -15.63 6.67 -6.39
CA VAL A 98 -14.33 6.87 -5.76
C VAL A 98 -14.07 5.85 -4.66
N SER A 99 -15.00 5.63 -3.72
CA SER A 99 -14.80 4.63 -2.66
C SER A 99 -14.68 3.22 -3.21
N ARG A 100 -15.43 2.87 -4.25
CA ARG A 100 -15.33 1.55 -4.89
C ARG A 100 -13.96 1.34 -5.56
N ILE A 101 -13.43 2.36 -6.23
CA ILE A 101 -12.07 2.33 -6.80
C ILE A 101 -11.03 2.16 -5.69
N MET A 102 -11.18 2.88 -4.59
CA MET A 102 -10.24 2.84 -3.47
C MET A 102 -10.28 1.51 -2.73
N ASP A 103 -11.45 0.89 -2.59
CA ASP A 103 -11.60 -0.46 -2.07
C ASP A 103 -10.92 -1.49 -2.96
N ILE A 104 -11.02 -1.34 -4.29
CA ILE A 104 -10.31 -2.19 -5.25
C ILE A 104 -8.81 -2.06 -5.04
N ILE A 105 -8.26 -0.85 -5.08
CA ILE A 105 -6.82 -0.60 -4.92
C ILE A 105 -6.34 -1.16 -3.56
N SER A 106 -7.02 -0.82 -2.47
CA SER A 106 -6.66 -1.29 -1.12
C SER A 106 -6.64 -2.81 -1.01
N SER A 107 -7.66 -3.49 -1.58
CA SER A 107 -7.75 -4.95 -1.56
C SER A 107 -6.66 -5.64 -2.40
N ILE A 108 -6.16 -4.98 -3.45
CA ILE A 108 -5.08 -5.49 -4.30
C ILE A 108 -3.74 -5.40 -3.59
N PHE A 109 -3.46 -4.31 -2.87
CA PHE A 109 -2.15 -4.06 -2.24
C PHE A 109 -1.96 -4.70 -0.86
N ALA A 110 -3.02 -4.79 -0.05
CA ALA A 110 -2.91 -5.27 1.32
C ALA A 110 -2.21 -6.63 1.49
N PRO A 111 -2.43 -7.67 0.64
CA PRO A 111 -1.89 -9.01 0.86
C PRO A 111 -0.36 -9.13 0.81
N PHE A 112 0.34 -8.25 0.07
CA PHE A 112 1.79 -8.33 -0.11
C PHE A 112 2.54 -7.09 0.40
N LEU A 113 1.84 -6.20 1.12
CA LEU A 113 2.41 -4.97 1.65
C LEU A 113 3.57 -5.22 2.61
N TYR A 114 3.41 -6.13 3.58
CA TYR A 114 4.46 -6.42 4.56
C TYR A 114 5.70 -7.10 3.94
N PRO A 115 5.56 -8.10 3.05
CA PRO A 115 6.69 -8.58 2.26
C PRO A 115 7.43 -7.48 1.51
N LEU A 116 6.71 -6.55 0.89
CA LEU A 116 7.28 -5.41 0.17
C LEU A 116 8.00 -4.44 1.12
N ALA A 117 7.44 -4.19 2.30
CA ALA A 117 8.08 -3.39 3.35
C ALA A 117 9.35 -4.06 3.88
N ALA A 118 9.36 -5.39 4.05
CA ALA A 118 10.54 -6.13 4.48
C ALA A 118 11.70 -6.03 3.47
N CYS A 119 11.38 -6.07 2.18
CA CYS A 119 12.32 -5.79 1.09
C CYS A 119 12.94 -4.39 1.24
N GLY A 120 12.10 -3.38 1.51
CA GLY A 120 12.55 -2.01 1.78
C GLY A 120 13.42 -1.87 3.04
N VAL A 121 13.03 -2.49 4.16
CA VAL A 121 13.81 -2.50 5.42
C VAL A 121 15.19 -3.10 5.16
N LEU A 122 15.25 -4.25 4.49
CA LEU A 122 16.50 -4.90 4.14
C LEU A 122 17.38 -3.97 3.28
N GLN A 123 16.80 -3.29 2.28
CA GLN A 123 17.53 -2.30 1.49
C GLN A 123 18.07 -1.16 2.35
N GLY A 124 17.29 -0.67 3.31
CA GLY A 124 17.75 0.34 4.26
C GLY A 124 18.94 -0.13 5.09
N ILE A 125 18.88 -1.35 5.63
CA ILE A 125 19.99 -1.94 6.42
C ILE A 125 21.24 -2.06 5.55
N ILE A 126 21.12 -2.55 4.32
CA ILE A 126 22.24 -2.67 3.38
C ILE A 126 22.85 -1.28 3.10
N SER A 127 22.02 -0.28 2.81
CA SER A 127 22.48 1.09 2.57
C SER A 127 23.23 1.66 3.77
N LEU A 128 22.74 1.44 5.00
CA LEU A 128 23.42 1.88 6.21
C LEU A 128 24.75 1.16 6.44
N LEU A 129 24.78 -0.17 6.33
CA LEU A 129 26.01 -0.95 6.50
C LEU A 129 27.06 -0.56 5.46
N THR A 130 26.62 -0.28 4.23
CA THR A 130 27.49 0.20 3.15
C THR A 130 28.11 1.53 3.52
N ALA A 131 27.30 2.49 3.93
CA ALA A 131 27.78 3.83 4.23
C ALA A 131 28.52 3.94 5.59
N LEU A 132 28.42 2.94 6.48
CA LEU A 132 29.32 2.78 7.62
C LEU A 132 30.67 2.12 7.25
N GLY A 133 30.88 1.77 5.97
CA GLY A 133 32.06 1.06 5.50
C GLY A 133 32.10 -0.42 5.92
N VAL A 134 31.01 -0.95 6.47
CA VAL A 134 30.90 -2.36 6.89
C VAL A 134 30.68 -3.28 5.69
N MET A 135 30.06 -2.77 4.62
CA MET A 135 29.74 -3.54 3.43
C MET A 135 30.28 -2.87 2.17
N ASP A 136 31.08 -3.61 1.39
CA ASP A 136 31.59 -3.16 0.09
C ASP A 136 30.54 -3.42 -1.01
N PRO A 137 30.11 -2.39 -1.77
CA PRO A 137 29.22 -2.56 -2.93
C PRO A 137 29.71 -3.55 -3.99
N ALA A 138 31.03 -3.73 -4.12
CA ALA A 138 31.61 -4.71 -5.03
C ALA A 138 31.58 -6.15 -4.46
N GLY A 139 31.41 -6.29 -3.15
CA GLY A 139 31.39 -7.55 -2.44
C GLY A 139 30.19 -8.44 -2.81
N GLY A 140 30.41 -9.75 -2.83
CA GLY A 140 29.36 -10.73 -3.12
C GLY A 140 28.16 -10.64 -2.17
N THR A 141 28.41 -10.42 -0.87
CA THR A 141 27.36 -10.27 0.14
C THR A 141 26.44 -9.08 -0.15
N TYR A 142 27.01 -7.92 -0.49
CA TYR A 142 26.22 -6.74 -0.87
C TYR A 142 25.33 -7.07 -2.06
N ARG A 143 25.93 -7.60 -3.13
CA ARG A 143 25.21 -7.89 -4.38
C ARG A 143 24.07 -8.89 -4.16
N ILE A 144 24.29 -9.91 -3.34
CA ILE A 144 23.26 -10.90 -2.96
C ILE A 144 22.12 -10.21 -2.20
N LEU A 145 22.43 -9.51 -1.11
CA LEU A 145 21.41 -8.89 -0.28
C LEU A 145 20.66 -7.77 -1.03
N ASN A 146 21.36 -7.01 -1.87
CA ASN A 146 20.78 -5.94 -2.68
C ASN A 146 19.84 -6.50 -3.77
N TYR A 147 20.17 -7.61 -4.45
CA TYR A 147 19.18 -8.18 -5.37
C TYR A 147 17.94 -8.69 -4.61
N VAL A 148 18.12 -9.31 -3.44
CA VAL A 148 17.01 -9.84 -2.62
C VAL A 148 16.09 -8.69 -2.20
N SER A 149 16.66 -7.58 -1.73
CA SER A 149 15.91 -6.41 -1.31
C SER A 149 15.13 -5.74 -2.44
N TRP A 150 15.61 -5.81 -3.70
CA TRP A 150 14.90 -5.27 -4.85
C TRP A 150 13.84 -6.22 -5.45
N THR A 151 13.93 -7.53 -5.17
CA THR A 151 13.10 -8.57 -5.80
C THR A 151 11.59 -8.30 -5.66
N GLY A 152 11.13 -7.91 -4.46
CA GLY A 152 9.71 -7.60 -4.24
C GLY A 152 9.21 -6.42 -5.09
N PHE A 153 10.07 -5.44 -5.39
CA PHE A 153 9.75 -4.31 -6.24
C PHE A 153 9.76 -4.68 -7.72
N THR A 154 10.76 -5.45 -8.15
CA THR A 154 10.86 -5.91 -9.54
C THR A 154 9.63 -6.72 -9.96
N PHE A 155 9.18 -7.64 -9.10
CA PHE A 155 8.04 -8.51 -9.36
C PHE A 155 6.71 -8.01 -8.78
N LEU A 156 6.62 -6.72 -8.43
CA LEU A 156 5.36 -6.10 -8.02
C LEU A 156 4.21 -6.33 -9.03
N PRO A 157 4.43 -6.25 -10.36
CA PRO A 157 3.40 -6.59 -11.35
C PRO A 157 2.79 -7.98 -11.15
N VAL A 158 3.62 -8.97 -10.81
CA VAL A 158 3.20 -10.36 -10.65
C VAL A 158 2.33 -10.52 -9.41
N MET A 159 2.72 -9.89 -8.29
CA MET A 159 1.93 -9.89 -7.06
C MET A 159 0.59 -9.16 -7.24
N VAL A 160 0.60 -8.01 -7.91
CA VAL A 160 -0.59 -7.24 -8.26
C VAL A 160 -1.52 -8.05 -9.16
N ALA A 161 -0.99 -8.76 -10.15
CA ALA A 161 -1.80 -9.58 -11.05
C ALA A 161 -2.53 -10.69 -10.29
N PHE A 162 -1.86 -11.35 -9.35
CA PHE A 162 -2.46 -12.39 -8.53
C PHE A 162 -3.60 -11.86 -7.64
N THR A 163 -3.38 -10.75 -6.94
CA THR A 163 -4.42 -10.18 -6.04
C THR A 163 -5.56 -9.51 -6.83
N ALA A 164 -5.25 -8.86 -7.95
CA ALA A 164 -6.27 -8.33 -8.87
C ALA A 164 -7.11 -9.44 -9.49
N ALA A 165 -6.51 -10.60 -9.81
CA ALA A 165 -7.26 -11.72 -10.38
C ALA A 165 -8.31 -12.25 -9.41
N LYS A 166 -7.96 -12.37 -8.12
CA LYS A 166 -8.93 -12.68 -7.06
C LYS A 166 -10.03 -11.62 -6.97
N LYS A 167 -9.68 -10.33 -7.09
CA LYS A 167 -10.64 -9.23 -7.00
C LYS A 167 -11.63 -9.20 -8.18
N PHE A 168 -11.16 -9.47 -9.39
CA PHE A 168 -11.96 -9.42 -10.61
C PHE A 168 -12.56 -10.78 -11.01
N ASN A 169 -12.35 -11.82 -10.20
CA ASN A 169 -12.77 -13.20 -10.45
C ASN A 169 -12.21 -13.76 -11.78
N VAL A 170 -10.90 -13.63 -11.94
CA VAL A 170 -10.10 -14.14 -13.06
C VAL A 170 -9.21 -15.25 -12.56
N ASN A 171 -8.87 -16.22 -13.41
CA ASN A 171 -7.92 -17.27 -13.04
C ASN A 171 -6.55 -16.65 -12.61
N PRO A 172 -6.09 -16.85 -11.37
CA PRO A 172 -4.88 -16.20 -10.87
C PRO A 172 -3.61 -16.58 -11.63
N PHE A 173 -3.49 -17.83 -12.09
CA PHE A 173 -2.31 -18.28 -12.82
C PHE A 173 -2.26 -17.70 -14.24
N THR A 174 -3.41 -17.56 -14.91
CA THR A 174 -3.49 -16.88 -16.21
C THR A 174 -3.05 -15.41 -16.10
N ALA A 175 -3.50 -14.72 -15.07
CA ALA A 175 -3.11 -13.34 -14.80
C ALA A 175 -1.61 -13.21 -14.46
N VAL A 176 -1.10 -14.11 -13.61
CA VAL A 176 0.33 -14.17 -13.25
C VAL A 176 1.21 -14.42 -14.47
N ILE A 177 0.88 -15.39 -15.33
CA ILE A 177 1.63 -15.67 -16.55
C ILE A 177 1.63 -14.44 -17.47
N SER A 178 0.49 -13.76 -17.60
CA SER A 178 0.40 -12.54 -18.41
C SER A 178 1.28 -11.41 -17.85
N ALA A 179 1.34 -11.24 -16.54
CA ALA A 179 2.24 -10.27 -15.91
C ALA A 179 3.72 -10.67 -16.05
N CYS A 180 4.04 -11.96 -15.90
CA CYS A 180 5.39 -12.49 -16.13
C CYS A 180 5.88 -12.24 -17.56
N ALA A 181 5.00 -12.31 -18.56
CA ALA A 181 5.36 -11.99 -19.94
C ALA A 181 5.86 -10.54 -20.09
N LEU A 182 5.22 -9.59 -19.38
CA LEU A 182 5.55 -8.17 -19.40
C LEU A 182 6.84 -7.82 -18.65
N VAL A 183 7.31 -8.70 -17.76
CA VAL A 183 8.59 -8.54 -17.04
C VAL A 183 9.60 -9.63 -17.38
N SER A 184 9.39 -10.34 -18.49
CA SER A 184 10.26 -11.42 -18.93
C SER A 184 11.62 -10.87 -19.38
N PRO A 185 12.72 -11.64 -19.20
CA PRO A 185 14.03 -11.26 -19.72
C PRO A 185 14.01 -10.93 -21.21
N ASP A 186 13.24 -11.68 -22.01
CA ASP A 186 13.12 -11.46 -23.45
C ASP A 186 12.55 -10.06 -23.75
N TYR A 187 11.48 -9.66 -23.07
CA TYR A 187 10.92 -8.32 -23.23
C TYR A 187 11.88 -7.22 -22.75
N LEU A 188 12.58 -7.44 -21.62
CA LEU A 188 13.58 -6.50 -21.10
C LEU A 188 14.77 -6.34 -22.06
N ASN A 189 15.17 -7.41 -22.75
CA ASN A 189 16.22 -7.37 -23.77
C ASN A 189 15.76 -6.55 -24.99
N MET A 190 14.50 -6.71 -25.42
CA MET A 190 13.91 -5.88 -26.48
C MET A 190 13.86 -4.38 -26.10
N LEU A 191 13.53 -4.06 -24.86
CA LEU A 191 13.59 -2.68 -24.34
C LEU A 191 15.02 -2.14 -24.35
N THR A 192 15.98 -2.96 -23.91
CA THR A 192 17.39 -2.55 -23.82
C THR A 192 17.99 -2.30 -25.20
N ALA A 193 17.71 -3.18 -26.16
CA ALA A 193 18.04 -3.01 -27.57
C ALA A 193 17.52 -1.67 -28.11
N ASN A 194 16.23 -1.37 -27.89
CA ASN A 194 15.64 -0.13 -28.35
C ASN A 194 16.28 1.11 -27.72
N LYS A 195 16.59 1.08 -26.42
CA LYS A 195 17.28 2.19 -25.73
C LYS A 195 18.67 2.46 -26.30
N ILE A 196 19.44 1.41 -26.60
CA ILE A 196 20.77 1.53 -27.21
C ILE A 196 20.65 2.12 -28.62
N LEU A 197 19.72 1.60 -29.43
CA LEU A 197 19.47 2.05 -30.81
C LEU A 197 19.01 3.51 -30.91
N THR A 198 18.17 3.95 -29.98
CA THR A 198 17.58 5.29 -29.99
C THR A 198 18.41 6.31 -29.19
N ALA A 199 19.44 5.85 -28.48
CA ALA A 199 20.23 6.63 -27.54
C ALA A 199 19.36 7.47 -26.57
N ASN A 200 18.23 6.91 -26.14
CA ASN A 200 17.23 7.61 -25.34
C ASN A 200 17.66 7.67 -23.86
N SER A 201 18.63 8.54 -23.58
CA SER A 201 19.10 8.90 -22.25
C SER A 201 19.04 10.43 -22.08
N ALA A 202 18.52 10.88 -20.94
CA ALA A 202 18.55 12.28 -20.53
C ALA A 202 19.96 12.76 -20.12
N ASP A 203 20.89 11.83 -19.89
CA ASP A 203 22.30 12.09 -19.59
C ASP A 203 23.13 12.09 -20.89
N PRO A 204 23.74 13.23 -21.28
CA PRO A 204 24.58 13.34 -22.48
C PRO A 204 25.80 12.41 -22.49
N ALA A 205 26.37 12.09 -21.33
CA ALA A 205 27.52 11.18 -21.23
C ALA A 205 27.10 9.73 -21.48
N VAL A 206 25.94 9.32 -20.96
CA VAL A 206 25.35 8.00 -21.23
C VAL A 206 24.94 7.88 -22.69
N HIS A 207 24.41 8.96 -23.28
CA HIS A 207 24.08 9.03 -24.70
C HIS A 207 25.35 8.81 -25.57
N ALA A 208 26.43 9.54 -25.28
CA ALA A 208 27.70 9.39 -25.98
C ALA A 208 28.29 7.99 -25.82
N LEU A 209 28.19 7.42 -24.61
CA LEU A 209 28.65 6.07 -24.32
C LEU A 209 27.84 5.01 -25.10
N MET A 210 26.51 5.10 -25.11
CA MET A 210 25.63 4.19 -25.85
C MET A 210 25.90 4.23 -27.35
N LYS A 211 26.10 5.45 -27.89
CA LYS A 211 26.49 5.63 -29.29
C LYS A 211 27.85 4.99 -29.59
N SER A 212 28.85 5.22 -28.73
CA SER A 212 30.18 4.60 -28.88
C SER A 212 30.17 3.08 -28.74
N ALA A 213 29.26 2.54 -27.92
CA ALA A 213 29.07 1.11 -27.71
C ALA A 213 28.40 0.44 -28.92
N ALA A 214 27.43 1.11 -29.55
CA ALA A 214 26.77 0.65 -30.77
C ALA A 214 27.70 0.67 -32.00
N GLU A 215 28.59 1.67 -32.08
CA GLU A 215 29.57 1.81 -33.16
C GLU A 215 30.79 0.88 -32.99
N ASN A 216 30.99 0.28 -31.81
CA ASN A 216 32.10 -0.64 -31.56
C ASN A 216 31.73 -2.09 -31.96
N PRO A 217 32.38 -2.69 -32.97
CA PRO A 217 32.02 -4.01 -33.48
C PRO A 217 32.19 -5.14 -32.45
N ALA A 218 33.14 -5.02 -31.53
CA ALA A 218 33.37 -6.02 -30.49
C ALA A 218 32.28 -5.96 -29.41
N ILE A 219 31.84 -4.76 -29.05
CA ILE A 219 30.76 -4.56 -28.08
C ILE A 219 29.41 -4.98 -28.69
N SER A 220 29.16 -4.60 -29.95
CA SER A 220 27.99 -5.05 -30.70
C SER A 220 27.92 -6.59 -30.78
N LYS A 221 29.04 -7.25 -31.08
CA LYS A 221 29.12 -8.71 -31.08
C LYS A 221 28.80 -9.34 -29.72
N VAL A 222 29.34 -8.79 -28.62
CA VAL A 222 29.02 -9.27 -27.26
C VAL A 222 27.54 -9.06 -26.93
N LEU A 223 26.98 -7.89 -27.26
CA LEU A 223 25.58 -7.58 -26.98
C LEU A 223 24.62 -8.50 -27.76
N VAL A 224 24.91 -8.77 -29.03
CA VAL A 224 24.05 -9.58 -29.90
C VAL A 224 24.27 -11.07 -29.66
N GLU A 225 25.52 -11.56 -29.69
CA GLU A 225 25.81 -13.01 -29.65
C GLU A 225 25.86 -13.58 -28.23
N ILE A 226 26.23 -12.79 -27.22
CA ILE A 226 26.38 -13.26 -25.82
C ILE A 226 25.20 -12.83 -24.96
N ALA A 227 24.77 -11.57 -25.06
CA ALA A 227 23.67 -11.04 -24.23
C ALA A 227 22.28 -11.19 -24.87
N GLY A 228 22.19 -11.55 -26.16
CA GLY A 228 20.92 -11.74 -26.87
C GLY A 228 20.14 -10.44 -27.11
N ILE A 229 20.83 -9.29 -27.19
CA ILE A 229 20.23 -7.96 -27.35
C ILE A 229 20.33 -7.58 -28.85
N PRO A 230 19.22 -7.55 -29.61
CA PRO A 230 19.27 -7.29 -31.05
C PRO A 230 19.48 -5.80 -31.34
N LEU A 231 20.65 -5.42 -31.86
CA LEU A 231 21.04 -4.02 -32.12
C LEU A 231 20.65 -3.50 -33.52
N ASP A 232 19.87 -4.28 -34.26
CA ASP A 232 19.43 -4.02 -35.63
C ASP A 232 17.91 -4.26 -35.80
N ALA A 233 17.19 -4.47 -34.68
CA ALA A 233 15.77 -4.75 -34.69
C ALA A 233 14.95 -3.52 -35.13
N ALA A 234 14.07 -3.73 -36.13
CA ALA A 234 13.04 -2.77 -36.49
C ALA A 234 12.16 -2.43 -35.26
N PRO A 235 11.55 -1.22 -35.22
CA PRO A 235 10.63 -0.85 -34.15
C PRO A 235 9.58 -1.94 -33.90
N LEU A 236 9.34 -2.26 -32.64
CA LEU A 236 8.41 -3.32 -32.26
C LEU A 236 7.02 -2.99 -32.79
N THR A 237 6.50 -3.83 -33.66
CA THR A 237 5.14 -3.73 -34.17
C THR A 237 4.37 -5.00 -33.84
N PHE A 238 3.08 -4.85 -33.58
CA PHE A 238 2.15 -5.97 -33.43
C PHE A 238 1.00 -5.78 -34.41
N MET A 239 0.87 -6.69 -35.38
CA MET A 239 -0.12 -6.59 -36.47
C MET A 239 -0.05 -5.24 -37.23
N GLY A 240 1.16 -4.71 -37.42
CA GLY A 240 1.39 -3.42 -38.08
C GLY A 240 1.18 -2.19 -37.20
N LEU A 241 0.72 -2.35 -35.95
CA LEU A 241 0.59 -1.26 -34.98
C LEU A 241 1.90 -1.08 -34.22
N PRO A 242 2.41 0.15 -34.06
CA PRO A 242 3.61 0.42 -33.28
C PRO A 242 3.35 0.15 -31.79
N VAL A 243 4.27 -0.58 -31.16
CA VAL A 243 4.26 -0.86 -29.73
C VAL A 243 5.21 0.11 -29.03
N GLN A 244 4.76 0.74 -27.94
CA GLN A 244 5.63 1.58 -27.13
C GLN A 244 6.55 0.71 -26.27
N TYR A 245 7.85 1.01 -26.28
CA TYR A 245 8.84 0.37 -25.42
C TYR A 245 8.74 0.94 -24.00
N LEU A 246 7.94 0.30 -23.16
CA LEU A 246 7.70 0.71 -21.77
C LEU A 246 8.22 -0.37 -20.82
N SER A 247 8.98 0.00 -19.78
CA SER A 247 9.27 -0.96 -18.72
C SER A 247 8.03 -1.19 -17.87
N TYR A 248 7.66 -2.46 -17.69
CA TYR A 248 6.60 -2.86 -16.76
C TYR A 248 7.14 -3.32 -15.42
N THR A 249 8.47 -3.35 -15.22
CA THR A 249 9.07 -3.60 -13.91
C THR A 249 8.48 -2.63 -12.89
N SER A 250 8.01 -3.14 -11.76
CA SER A 250 7.40 -2.32 -10.71
C SER A 250 6.11 -1.58 -11.13
N SER A 251 5.51 -1.91 -12.28
CA SER A 251 4.24 -1.33 -12.71
C SER A 251 3.04 -1.92 -11.98
N VAL A 252 2.01 -1.10 -11.78
CA VAL A 252 0.77 -1.52 -11.08
C VAL A 252 -0.45 -1.19 -11.93
N ILE A 253 -0.64 0.07 -12.34
CA ILE A 253 -1.86 0.51 -13.03
C ILE A 253 -2.07 -0.28 -14.34
N PRO A 254 -1.07 -0.45 -15.22
CA PRO A 254 -1.23 -1.28 -16.42
C PRO A 254 -1.70 -2.70 -16.11
N ILE A 255 -1.21 -3.29 -15.02
CA ILE A 255 -1.53 -4.66 -14.61
C ILE A 255 -2.95 -4.77 -14.09
N ILE A 256 -3.41 -3.81 -13.28
CA ILE A 256 -4.79 -3.77 -12.80
C ILE A 256 -5.75 -3.65 -14.00
N LEU A 257 -5.45 -2.76 -14.96
CA LEU A 257 -6.23 -2.61 -16.18
C LEU A 257 -6.23 -3.87 -17.04
N MET A 258 -5.07 -4.53 -17.19
CA MET A 258 -4.94 -5.82 -17.87
C MET A 258 -5.85 -6.87 -17.22
N VAL A 259 -5.76 -7.09 -15.91
CA VAL A 259 -6.56 -8.14 -15.25
C VAL A 259 -8.05 -7.78 -15.24
N TRP A 260 -8.40 -6.51 -15.11
CA TRP A 260 -9.78 -6.05 -15.26
C TRP A 260 -10.31 -6.35 -16.67
N GLY A 261 -9.58 -6.01 -17.74
CA GLY A 261 -9.94 -6.35 -19.12
C GLY A 261 -10.02 -7.87 -19.34
N MET A 262 -9.10 -8.62 -18.74
CA MET A 262 -9.08 -10.08 -18.77
C MET A 262 -10.36 -10.69 -18.21
N SER A 263 -11.01 -10.06 -17.23
CA SER A 263 -12.29 -10.54 -16.68
C SER A 263 -13.42 -10.57 -17.72
N TYR A 264 -13.40 -9.67 -18.70
CA TYR A 264 -14.37 -9.67 -19.80
C TYR A 264 -14.01 -10.71 -20.85
N VAL A 265 -12.73 -10.79 -21.22
CA VAL A 265 -12.23 -11.76 -22.22
C VAL A 265 -12.44 -13.19 -21.74
N GLN A 266 -12.11 -13.49 -20.47
CA GLN A 266 -12.33 -14.80 -19.87
C GLN A 266 -13.81 -15.18 -19.92
N ARG A 267 -14.72 -14.31 -19.45
CA ARG A 267 -16.17 -14.57 -19.47
C ARG A 267 -16.71 -14.77 -20.89
N PHE A 268 -16.16 -14.05 -21.87
CA PHE A 268 -16.54 -14.22 -23.27
C PHE A 268 -16.17 -15.61 -23.79
N PHE A 269 -14.93 -16.05 -23.61
CA PHE A 269 -14.50 -17.38 -24.07
C PHE A 269 -15.10 -18.52 -23.25
N GLU A 270 -15.37 -18.34 -21.96
CA GLU A 270 -16.13 -19.32 -21.17
C GLU A 270 -17.56 -19.49 -21.67
N ARG A 271 -18.20 -18.44 -22.20
CA ARG A 271 -19.53 -18.56 -22.83
C ARG A 271 -19.46 -19.14 -24.24
N LEU A 272 -18.42 -18.82 -24.99
CA LEU A 272 -18.26 -19.27 -26.38
C LEU A 272 -17.81 -20.74 -26.47
N LEU A 273 -16.91 -21.17 -25.58
CA LEU A 273 -16.25 -22.48 -25.68
C LEU A 273 -17.01 -23.56 -24.90
N PRO A 274 -17.16 -24.77 -25.50
CA PRO A 274 -17.72 -25.92 -24.81
C PRO A 274 -16.79 -26.40 -23.69
N MET A 275 -17.38 -27.03 -22.67
CA MET A 275 -16.72 -27.39 -21.40
C MET A 275 -15.43 -28.23 -21.59
N VAL A 276 -15.40 -29.09 -22.60
CA VAL A 276 -14.28 -30.01 -22.88
C VAL A 276 -12.97 -29.28 -23.20
N ILE A 277 -13.05 -28.14 -23.90
CA ILE A 277 -11.85 -27.41 -24.38
C ILE A 277 -11.61 -26.10 -23.61
N ARG A 278 -12.61 -25.64 -22.83
CA ARG A 278 -12.57 -24.38 -22.09
C ARG A 278 -11.35 -24.25 -21.19
N ASN A 279 -11.02 -25.31 -20.44
CA ASN A 279 -9.91 -25.28 -19.48
C ASN A 279 -8.53 -25.08 -20.13
N LEU A 280 -8.39 -25.44 -21.41
CA LEU A 280 -7.14 -25.28 -22.16
C LEU A 280 -7.12 -23.97 -22.94
N PHE A 281 -8.19 -23.68 -23.69
CA PHE A 281 -8.21 -22.58 -24.65
C PHE A 281 -8.58 -21.24 -24.02
N THR A 282 -9.40 -21.19 -22.97
CA THR A 282 -9.74 -19.92 -22.31
C THR A 282 -8.49 -19.22 -21.76
N PRO A 283 -7.61 -19.88 -20.96
CA PRO A 283 -6.37 -19.25 -20.52
C PRO A 283 -5.46 -18.84 -21.67
N MET A 284 -5.34 -19.68 -22.70
CA MET A 284 -4.53 -19.41 -23.90
C MET A 284 -4.98 -18.12 -24.59
N PHE A 285 -6.28 -17.97 -24.88
CA PHE A 285 -6.81 -16.76 -25.51
C PHE A 285 -6.69 -15.54 -24.61
N CYS A 286 -6.92 -15.69 -23.30
CA CYS A 286 -6.71 -14.60 -22.35
C CYS A 286 -5.27 -14.08 -22.44
N ILE A 287 -4.26 -14.95 -22.38
CA ILE A 287 -2.85 -14.54 -22.46
C ILE A 287 -2.55 -13.91 -23.83
N ALA A 288 -2.93 -14.60 -24.92
CA ALA A 288 -2.63 -14.18 -26.29
C ALA A 288 -3.26 -12.84 -26.68
N ILE A 289 -4.41 -12.49 -26.09
CA ILE A 289 -5.09 -11.21 -26.34
C ILE A 289 -4.61 -10.15 -25.34
N MET A 290 -4.56 -10.48 -24.05
CA MET A 290 -4.36 -9.48 -23.01
C MET A 290 -2.92 -8.98 -22.92
N VAL A 291 -1.92 -9.80 -23.23
CA VAL A 291 -0.52 -9.35 -23.22
C VAL A 291 -0.27 -8.31 -24.32
N PRO A 292 -0.56 -8.57 -25.61
CA PRO A 292 -0.41 -7.55 -26.66
C PRO A 292 -1.31 -6.32 -26.43
N LEU A 293 -2.55 -6.51 -25.97
CA LEU A 293 -3.44 -5.39 -25.66
C LEU A 293 -2.88 -4.50 -24.53
N THR A 294 -2.15 -5.09 -23.59
CA THR A 294 -1.47 -4.32 -22.55
C THR A 294 -0.30 -3.54 -23.10
N LEU A 295 0.47 -4.11 -24.02
CA LEU A 295 1.56 -3.40 -24.70
C LEU A 295 1.05 -2.23 -25.56
N LEU A 296 -0.08 -2.42 -26.24
CA LEU A 296 -0.65 -1.44 -27.18
C LEU A 296 -1.51 -0.36 -26.52
N ALA A 297 -2.26 -0.71 -25.48
CA ALA A 297 -3.29 0.15 -24.90
C ALA A 297 -3.17 0.31 -23.39
N PHE A 298 -3.29 -0.76 -22.59
CA PHE A 298 -3.37 -0.61 -21.13
C PHE A 298 -2.07 -0.11 -20.48
N GLY A 299 -0.93 -0.40 -21.08
CA GLY A 299 0.38 0.14 -20.69
C GLY A 299 0.45 1.65 -20.87
N PRO A 300 0.32 2.16 -22.10
CA PRO A 300 0.27 3.60 -22.35
C PRO A 300 -0.79 4.33 -21.51
N VAL A 301 -2.02 3.80 -21.46
CA VAL A 301 -3.11 4.39 -20.65
C VAL A 301 -2.77 4.37 -19.17
N GLY A 302 -2.27 3.25 -18.64
CA GLY A 302 -1.89 3.13 -17.24
C GLY A 302 -0.77 4.09 -16.85
N ASN A 303 0.23 4.26 -17.73
CA ASN A 303 1.30 5.23 -17.54
C ASN A 303 0.82 6.67 -17.64
N MET A 304 -0.12 6.98 -18.54
CA MET A 304 -0.75 8.31 -18.60
C MET A 304 -1.52 8.62 -17.31
N ILE A 305 -2.27 7.65 -16.77
CA ILE A 305 -2.98 7.80 -15.49
C ILE A 305 -1.98 8.02 -14.34
N GLY A 306 -0.95 7.18 -14.25
CA GLY A 306 0.09 7.31 -13.23
C GLY A 306 0.83 8.64 -13.32
N GLY A 307 1.18 9.06 -14.54
CA GLY A 307 1.81 10.33 -14.84
C GLY A 307 0.91 11.54 -14.53
N ALA A 308 -0.40 11.44 -14.71
CA ALA A 308 -1.34 12.50 -14.35
C ALA A 308 -1.44 12.67 -12.82
N ILE A 309 -1.51 11.57 -12.06
CA ILE A 309 -1.50 11.60 -10.59
C ILE A 309 -0.17 12.17 -10.08
N GLY A 310 0.94 11.69 -10.64
CA GLY A 310 2.27 12.23 -10.37
C GLY A 310 2.41 13.70 -10.78
N GLY A 311 1.75 14.12 -11.86
CA GLY A 311 1.76 15.49 -12.37
C GLY A 311 1.17 16.50 -11.41
N VAL A 312 0.10 16.14 -10.68
CA VAL A 312 -0.47 17.00 -9.62
C VAL A 312 0.56 17.23 -8.52
N TYR A 313 1.19 16.15 -8.06
CA TYR A 313 2.26 16.21 -7.07
C TYR A 313 3.47 17.01 -7.58
N ASN A 314 3.94 16.72 -8.79
CA ASN A 314 5.10 17.35 -9.40
C ASN A 314 4.86 18.85 -9.63
N THR A 315 3.63 19.27 -9.97
CA THR A 315 3.29 20.69 -10.07
C THR A 315 3.49 21.40 -8.74
N LEU A 316 3.02 20.80 -7.64
CA LEU A 316 3.25 21.35 -6.30
C LEU A 316 4.74 21.35 -5.94
N TYR A 317 5.46 20.28 -6.27
CA TYR A 317 6.86 20.12 -5.92
C TYR A 317 7.78 21.08 -6.71
N HIS A 318 7.51 21.29 -8.00
CA HIS A 318 8.22 22.27 -8.82
C HIS A 318 7.88 23.72 -8.46
N LEU A 319 6.65 24.00 -8.01
CA LEU A 319 6.30 25.30 -7.47
C LEU A 319 7.13 25.59 -6.22
N SER A 320 7.16 24.64 -5.28
CA SER A 320 8.03 24.68 -4.11
C SER A 320 8.01 23.32 -3.40
N PRO A 321 9.18 22.68 -3.20
CA PRO A 321 9.28 21.45 -2.41
C PRO A 321 8.69 21.60 -1.00
N ALA A 322 8.86 22.77 -0.39
CA ALA A 322 8.30 23.09 0.93
C ALA A 322 6.76 23.17 0.92
N ILE A 323 6.15 23.73 -0.13
CA ILE A 323 4.68 23.76 -0.29
C ILE A 323 4.14 22.35 -0.52
N ALA A 324 4.79 21.56 -1.39
CA ALA A 324 4.43 20.16 -1.57
C ALA A 324 4.51 19.40 -0.24
N GLY A 325 5.57 19.62 0.52
CA GLY A 325 5.75 19.08 1.86
C GLY A 325 4.65 19.48 2.84
N PHE A 326 4.25 20.75 2.87
CA PHE A 326 3.12 21.21 3.67
C PHE A 326 1.83 20.45 3.34
N VAL A 327 1.49 20.35 2.05
CA VAL A 327 0.26 19.71 1.57
C VAL A 327 0.26 18.22 1.88
N VAL A 328 1.35 17.52 1.56
CA VAL A 328 1.49 16.08 1.84
C VAL A 328 1.44 15.84 3.35
N GLY A 329 2.19 16.62 4.12
CA GLY A 329 2.22 16.54 5.58
C GLY A 329 0.85 16.75 6.24
N ALA A 330 0.06 17.69 5.72
CA ALA A 330 -1.27 18.02 6.25
C ALA A 330 -2.35 16.99 5.86
N LEU A 331 -2.32 16.51 4.62
CA LEU A 331 -3.41 15.72 4.05
C LEU A 331 -3.19 14.22 4.16
N TRP A 332 -1.97 13.75 4.39
CA TRP A 332 -1.69 12.32 4.37
C TRP A 332 -2.54 11.53 5.39
N MET A 333 -2.64 11.97 6.64
CA MET A 333 -3.43 11.28 7.67
C MET A 333 -4.95 11.23 7.35
N PRO A 334 -5.58 12.31 6.87
CA PRO A 334 -6.91 12.24 6.28
C PRO A 334 -7.04 11.22 5.14
N LEU A 335 -6.08 11.18 4.20
CA LEU A 335 -6.07 10.22 3.10
C LEU A 335 -5.94 8.77 3.61
N VAL A 336 -5.17 8.55 4.68
CA VAL A 336 -5.09 7.25 5.38
C VAL A 336 -6.44 6.87 5.96
N THR A 337 -7.12 7.82 6.60
CA THR A 337 -8.45 7.61 7.20
C THR A 337 -9.49 7.18 6.15
N LEU A 338 -9.38 7.73 4.94
CA LEU A 338 -10.27 7.44 3.81
C LEU A 338 -9.82 6.22 2.98
N GLY A 339 -8.66 5.63 3.28
CA GLY A 339 -8.08 4.52 2.51
C GLY A 339 -7.52 4.93 1.13
N VAL A 340 -7.69 6.19 0.73
CA VAL A 340 -7.33 6.65 -0.62
C VAL A 340 -5.82 6.80 -0.83
N HIS A 341 -5.06 6.83 0.25
CA HIS A 341 -3.60 6.88 0.23
C HIS A 341 -2.95 5.72 -0.55
N TRP A 342 -3.60 4.54 -0.62
CA TRP A 342 -3.13 3.41 -1.43
C TRP A 342 -3.10 3.70 -2.93
N GLY A 343 -3.89 4.67 -3.40
CA GLY A 343 -3.84 5.13 -4.79
C GLY A 343 -2.53 5.85 -5.16
N ILE A 344 -1.76 6.29 -4.16
CA ILE A 344 -0.48 6.99 -4.36
C ILE A 344 0.69 6.00 -4.42
N THR A 345 0.57 4.83 -3.79
CA THR A 345 1.60 3.76 -3.80
C THR A 345 2.09 3.37 -5.20
N PRO A 346 1.23 3.19 -6.23
CA PRO A 346 1.69 2.94 -7.60
C PRO A 346 2.65 4.01 -8.13
N VAL A 347 2.42 5.28 -7.80
CA VAL A 347 3.23 6.41 -8.27
C VAL A 347 4.58 6.39 -7.59
N THR A 348 4.62 6.21 -6.26
CA THR A 348 5.89 6.16 -5.52
C THR A 348 6.74 4.96 -5.95
N VAL A 349 6.11 3.78 -6.15
CA VAL A 349 6.81 2.61 -6.69
C VAL A 349 7.35 2.86 -8.10
N GLY A 350 6.58 3.55 -8.94
CA GLY A 350 7.05 4.00 -10.26
C GLY A 350 8.26 4.94 -10.18
N ASN A 351 8.32 5.84 -9.20
CA ASN A 351 9.46 6.74 -8.98
C ASN A 351 10.72 5.98 -8.58
N TYR A 352 10.65 5.01 -7.67
CA TYR A 352 11.84 4.19 -7.34
C TYR A 352 12.36 3.43 -8.56
N ALA A 353 11.47 2.94 -9.42
CA ALA A 353 11.87 2.21 -10.62
C ALA A 353 12.48 3.11 -11.72
N THR A 354 12.03 4.36 -11.83
CA THR A 354 12.46 5.29 -12.89
C THR A 354 13.58 6.22 -12.45
N LEU A 355 13.53 6.72 -11.21
CA LEU A 355 14.46 7.71 -10.64
C LEU A 355 15.45 7.10 -9.64
N GLY A 356 15.15 5.91 -9.10
CA GLY A 356 15.94 5.28 -8.03
C GLY A 356 15.70 5.86 -6.63
N TYR A 357 14.74 6.79 -6.50
CA TYR A 357 14.34 7.40 -5.25
C TYR A 357 12.91 7.96 -5.35
N ASP A 358 12.32 8.34 -4.23
CA ASP A 358 11.02 8.99 -4.18
C ASP A 358 11.02 10.16 -3.18
N THR A 359 10.52 11.30 -3.63
CA THR A 359 10.37 12.51 -2.84
C THR A 359 9.08 12.51 -2.02
N PHE A 360 8.03 11.82 -2.49
CA PHE A 360 6.73 11.79 -1.82
C PHE A 360 6.82 11.10 -0.46
N THR A 361 7.46 9.93 -0.40
CA THR A 361 7.64 9.13 0.81
C THR A 361 8.46 9.89 1.88
N GLY A 362 9.45 10.69 1.45
CA GLY A 362 10.23 11.60 2.32
C GLY A 362 9.35 12.64 3.02
N LEU A 363 8.45 13.27 2.27
CA LEU A 363 7.51 14.27 2.80
C LEU A 363 6.42 13.64 3.69
N GLN A 364 5.93 12.47 3.28
CA GLN A 364 4.89 11.71 3.96
C GLN A 364 5.27 11.29 5.38
N ALA A 365 6.54 10.98 5.62
CA ALA A 365 7.01 10.53 6.93
C ALA A 365 6.66 11.52 8.04
N SER A 366 6.73 12.82 7.77
CA SER A 366 6.38 13.87 8.71
C SER A 366 4.96 13.75 9.22
N ALA A 367 4.01 13.38 8.36
CA ALA A 367 2.61 13.17 8.77
C ALA A 367 2.46 11.97 9.72
N VAL A 368 3.19 10.89 9.47
CA VAL A 368 3.18 9.68 10.32
C VAL A 368 3.70 10.00 11.71
N PHE A 369 4.87 10.64 11.79
CA PHE A 369 5.48 11.02 13.06
C PHE A 369 4.69 12.13 13.78
N GLY A 370 4.10 13.08 13.04
CA GLY A 370 3.21 14.09 13.60
C GLY A 370 1.96 13.49 14.24
N MET A 371 1.37 12.46 13.63
CA MET A 371 0.22 11.76 14.19
C MET A 371 0.60 10.91 15.41
N ALA A 372 1.73 10.21 15.35
CA ALA A 372 2.26 9.49 16.51
C ALA A 372 2.48 10.44 17.70
N GLY A 373 3.08 11.60 17.43
CA GLY A 373 3.27 12.66 18.41
C GLY A 373 1.96 13.18 18.99
N ALA A 374 0.96 13.47 18.15
CA ALA A 374 -0.35 13.95 18.61
C ALA A 374 -1.06 12.95 19.54
N VAL A 375 -0.98 11.65 19.24
CA VAL A 375 -1.55 10.61 20.08
C VAL A 375 -0.76 10.44 21.38
N LEU A 376 0.56 10.59 21.37
CA LEU A 376 1.35 10.61 22.62
C LEU A 376 1.12 11.89 23.43
N GLY A 377 0.80 13.02 22.80
CA GLY A 377 0.34 14.23 23.49
C GLY A 377 -0.99 13.98 24.24
N VAL A 378 -1.88 13.18 23.66
CA VAL A 378 -3.09 12.70 24.36
C VAL A 378 -2.72 11.85 25.57
N TYR A 379 -1.78 10.90 25.44
CA TYR A 379 -1.28 10.09 26.56
C TYR A 379 -0.75 10.95 27.72
N LEU A 380 0.01 12.01 27.41
CA LEU A 380 0.58 12.90 28.44
C LEU A 380 -0.48 13.78 29.12
N LYS A 381 -1.57 14.12 28.42
CA LYS A 381 -2.62 15.00 28.94
C LYS A 381 -3.77 14.25 29.62
N ALA A 382 -4.06 13.03 29.18
CA ALA A 382 -5.22 12.26 29.60
C ALA A 382 -5.15 11.90 31.08
N LYS A 383 -6.30 12.01 31.75
CA LYS A 383 -6.47 11.58 33.15
C LYS A 383 -7.06 10.18 33.23
N ASP A 384 -7.95 9.84 32.30
CA ASP A 384 -8.52 8.49 32.20
C ASP A 384 -7.46 7.43 31.88
N ALA A 385 -7.40 6.38 32.71
CA ALA A 385 -6.38 5.34 32.63
C ALA A 385 -6.53 4.49 31.36
N GLU A 386 -7.76 4.27 30.89
CA GLU A 386 -8.02 3.49 29.69
C GLU A 386 -7.56 4.24 28.43
N LEU A 387 -7.95 5.50 28.29
CA LEU A 387 -7.52 6.38 27.21
C LEU A 387 -6.00 6.53 27.20
N LYS A 388 -5.38 6.65 28.38
CA LYS A 388 -3.93 6.74 28.51
C LYS A 388 -3.24 5.48 27.98
N ARG A 389 -3.69 4.28 28.39
CA ARG A 389 -3.14 3.00 27.90
C ARG A 389 -3.34 2.84 26.39
N MET A 390 -4.53 3.17 25.88
CA MET A 390 -4.85 3.10 24.46
C MET A 390 -3.97 4.06 23.64
N ALA A 391 -3.82 5.30 24.09
CA ALA A 391 -3.00 6.32 23.44
C ALA A 391 -1.51 5.95 23.42
N LEU A 392 -0.98 5.41 24.52
CA LEU A 392 0.41 4.96 24.55
C LEU A 392 0.66 3.85 23.52
N SER A 393 -0.16 2.80 23.57
CA SER A 393 -0.03 1.65 22.65
C SER A 393 -0.17 2.07 21.19
N ALA A 394 -1.19 2.88 20.88
CA ALA A 394 -1.46 3.34 19.53
C ALA A 394 -0.39 4.32 19.01
N GLY A 395 0.10 5.23 19.86
CA GLY A 395 1.16 6.18 19.52
C GLY A 395 2.50 5.50 19.26
N VAL A 396 2.89 4.52 20.08
CA VAL A 396 4.09 3.70 19.84
C VAL A 396 3.93 2.91 18.54
N THR A 397 2.77 2.30 18.30
CA THR A 397 2.51 1.56 17.04
C THR A 397 2.63 2.45 15.81
N ALA A 398 2.18 3.70 15.90
CA ALA A 398 2.31 4.69 14.82
C ALA A 398 3.76 5.07 14.52
N LEU A 399 4.67 5.05 15.51
CA LEU A 399 6.11 5.26 15.28
C LEU A 399 6.74 4.17 14.41
N PHE A 400 6.13 2.99 14.34
CA PHE A 400 6.54 1.89 13.44
C PHE A 400 5.80 1.92 12.10
N GLY A 401 5.13 3.02 11.76
CA GLY A 401 4.45 3.22 10.48
C GLY A 401 3.02 2.70 10.41
N ILE A 402 2.52 2.07 11.48
CA ILE A 402 1.14 1.57 11.55
C ILE A 402 0.27 2.62 12.25
N THR A 403 -0.37 3.47 11.47
CA THR A 403 -1.08 4.66 11.97
C THR A 403 -2.57 4.44 12.24
N GLU A 404 -3.15 3.34 11.79
CA GLU A 404 -4.58 3.05 11.92
C GLU A 404 -5.04 2.96 13.38
N PRO A 405 -4.30 2.32 14.31
CA PRO A 405 -4.66 2.33 15.73
C PRO A 405 -4.65 3.76 16.31
N ALA A 406 -3.68 4.60 15.90
CA ALA A 406 -3.57 5.98 16.35
C ALA A 406 -4.73 6.85 15.82
N ILE A 407 -5.01 6.75 14.52
CA ILE A 407 -6.08 7.51 13.86
C ILE A 407 -7.44 7.10 14.43
N TYR A 408 -7.82 5.82 14.33
CA TYR A 408 -9.18 5.40 14.66
C TYR A 408 -9.38 5.13 16.15
N GLY A 409 -8.33 4.75 16.88
CA GLY A 409 -8.42 4.51 18.32
C GLY A 409 -8.48 5.80 19.13
N VAL A 410 -7.79 6.85 18.67
CA VAL A 410 -7.58 8.07 19.47
C VAL A 410 -7.90 9.33 18.69
N ALA A 411 -7.17 9.61 17.61
CA ALA A 411 -7.11 10.93 17.01
C ALA A 411 -8.45 11.38 16.42
N LEU A 412 -9.09 10.50 15.64
CA LEU A 412 -10.38 10.76 14.99
C LEU A 412 -11.51 10.80 16.02
N ARG A 413 -11.47 9.92 17.03
CA ARG A 413 -12.45 9.87 18.13
C ARG A 413 -12.49 11.20 18.89
N LEU A 414 -11.32 11.76 19.19
CA LEU A 414 -11.18 13.01 19.95
C LEU A 414 -11.19 14.27 19.05
N LYS A 415 -11.15 14.10 17.72
CA LYS A 415 -11.15 15.13 16.66
C LYS A 415 -9.98 16.12 16.71
N ARG A 416 -9.76 16.81 17.83
CA ARG A 416 -8.67 17.80 18.01
C ARG A 416 -7.29 17.18 17.80
N PRO A 417 -6.96 16.00 18.33
CA PRO A 417 -5.64 15.41 18.11
C PRO A 417 -5.38 15.06 16.64
N MET A 418 -6.43 14.72 15.87
CA MET A 418 -6.29 14.52 14.41
C MET A 418 -5.78 15.80 13.73
N ILE A 419 -6.43 16.94 14.00
CA ILE A 419 -6.02 18.23 13.43
C ILE A 419 -4.61 18.60 13.90
N CYS A 420 -4.28 18.40 15.17
CA CYS A 420 -2.96 18.65 15.72
C CYS A 420 -1.88 17.83 15.00
N GLY A 421 -2.14 16.54 14.78
CA GLY A 421 -1.23 15.67 14.04
C GLY A 421 -1.05 16.08 12.59
N CYS A 422 -2.12 16.52 11.91
CA CYS A 422 -2.03 17.06 10.55
C CYS A 422 -1.21 18.35 10.49
N LEU A 423 -1.42 19.29 11.42
CA LEU A 423 -0.68 20.56 11.45
C LEU A 423 0.80 20.33 11.77
N ALA A 424 1.10 19.42 12.70
CA ALA A 424 2.47 19.03 13.00
C ALA A 424 3.13 18.32 11.81
N GLY A 425 2.38 17.44 11.14
CA GLY A 425 2.80 16.81 9.90
C GLY A 425 3.09 17.81 8.79
N ALA A 426 2.28 18.86 8.65
CA ALA A 426 2.48 19.94 7.70
C ALA A 426 3.77 20.73 8.00
N ALA A 427 4.01 21.06 9.27
CA ALA A 427 5.22 21.77 9.70
C ALA A 427 6.49 20.95 9.44
N GLY A 428 6.49 19.65 9.79
CA GLY A 428 7.58 18.76 9.41
C GLY A 428 7.70 18.63 7.90
N GLY A 429 6.58 18.46 7.20
CA GLY A 429 6.53 18.36 5.73
C GLY A 429 7.22 19.53 5.04
N VAL A 430 7.01 20.77 5.52
CA VAL A 430 7.74 21.96 5.03
C VAL A 430 9.25 21.80 5.17
N ILE A 431 9.73 21.29 6.32
CA ILE A 431 11.15 21.05 6.57
C ILE A 431 11.67 19.95 5.64
N ALA A 432 10.98 18.81 5.55
CA ALA A 432 11.34 17.74 4.61
C ALA A 432 11.44 18.28 3.17
N GLY A 433 10.49 19.10 2.76
CA GLY A 433 10.50 19.74 1.45
C GLY A 433 11.68 20.68 1.26
N ALA A 434 11.93 21.58 2.22
CA ALA A 434 13.04 22.54 2.16
C ALA A 434 14.42 21.88 2.03
N PHE A 435 14.59 20.69 2.64
CA PHE A 435 15.82 19.91 2.53
C PHE A 435 15.81 18.87 1.40
N ASN A 436 14.75 18.82 0.59
CA ASN A 436 14.55 17.81 -0.46
C ASN A 436 14.73 16.38 0.07
N ALA A 437 14.10 16.07 1.20
CA ALA A 437 14.10 14.74 1.80
C ALA A 437 13.54 13.70 0.81
N VAL A 438 14.26 12.59 0.68
CA VAL A 438 13.92 11.47 -0.21
C VAL A 438 14.12 10.13 0.50
N SER A 439 13.43 9.11 0.05
CA SER A 439 13.76 7.72 0.33
C SER A 439 14.38 7.07 -0.90
N TRP A 440 15.27 6.11 -0.67
CA TRP A 440 16.00 5.39 -1.73
C TRP A 440 15.40 4.04 -2.06
N SER A 441 14.44 3.59 -1.28
CA SER A 441 13.64 2.40 -1.50
C SER A 441 12.25 2.64 -0.95
N TYR A 442 11.27 1.92 -1.47
CA TYR A 442 9.93 1.97 -0.93
C TYR A 442 9.93 1.42 0.50
N CYS A 443 9.29 2.15 1.40
CA CYS A 443 9.10 1.78 2.78
C CYS A 443 7.80 2.38 3.31
N ILE A 444 7.25 1.78 4.36
CA ILE A 444 6.23 2.43 5.17
C ILE A 444 6.98 3.27 6.21
N PRO A 445 6.87 4.61 6.20
CA PRO A 445 7.68 5.46 7.07
C PRO A 445 7.50 5.10 8.55
N GLY A 446 8.60 4.90 9.25
CA GLY A 446 8.64 4.54 10.67
C GLY A 446 10.09 4.42 11.16
N ILE A 447 10.28 4.27 12.48
CA ILE A 447 11.61 4.25 13.10
C ILE A 447 12.46 3.10 12.55
N ALA A 448 11.86 1.94 12.27
CA ALA A 448 12.58 0.76 11.77
C ALA A 448 13.16 0.94 10.35
N VAL A 449 12.65 1.90 9.57
CA VAL A 449 13.06 2.13 8.17
C VAL A 449 13.83 3.43 7.97
N LEU A 450 14.24 4.12 9.04
CA LEU A 450 15.10 5.32 8.93
C LEU A 450 16.34 5.11 8.03
N PRO A 451 17.02 3.94 8.05
CA PRO A 451 18.13 3.67 7.14
C PRO A 451 17.80 3.81 5.64
N VAL A 452 16.53 3.64 5.24
CA VAL A 452 16.09 3.75 3.83
C VAL A 452 16.19 5.18 3.29
N PHE A 453 16.21 6.17 4.18
CA PHE A 453 16.34 7.60 3.83
C PHE A 453 17.80 8.05 3.74
N PHE A 454 18.74 7.18 4.11
CA PHE A 454 20.17 7.48 4.09
C PHE A 454 20.84 6.97 2.82
N LYS A 455 21.70 7.80 2.24
CA LYS A 455 22.61 7.44 1.15
C LYS A 455 23.85 8.31 1.21
N GLU A 456 25.00 7.70 0.94
CA GLU A 456 26.27 8.40 0.84
C GLU A 456 26.20 9.54 -0.21
N GLY A 457 26.81 10.68 0.10
CA GLY A 457 26.71 11.90 -0.72
C GLY A 457 25.41 12.70 -0.56
N HIS A 458 24.41 12.20 0.17
CA HIS A 458 23.11 12.85 0.37
C HIS A 458 22.79 13.15 1.84
N MET A 459 23.81 13.52 2.62
CA MET A 459 23.69 13.73 4.07
C MET A 459 22.74 14.89 4.42
N THR A 460 22.72 15.96 3.63
CA THR A 460 21.84 17.11 3.85
C THR A 460 20.36 16.73 3.79
N GLN A 461 19.98 15.90 2.81
CA GLN A 461 18.62 15.38 2.65
C GLN A 461 18.24 14.50 3.85
N PHE A 462 19.16 13.64 4.29
CA PHE A 462 18.94 12.74 5.43
C PHE A 462 18.81 13.50 6.75
N LEU A 463 19.69 14.46 7.04
CA LEU A 463 19.62 15.28 8.25
C LEU A 463 18.36 16.16 8.25
N GLY A 464 18.00 16.72 7.10
CA GLY A 464 16.75 17.46 6.93
C GLY A 464 15.51 16.59 7.17
N PHE A 465 15.53 15.35 6.69
CA PHE A 465 14.51 14.35 6.99
C PHE A 465 14.41 14.05 8.49
N LEU A 466 15.54 13.83 9.18
CA LEU A 466 15.56 13.58 10.62
C LEU A 466 15.00 14.78 11.40
N LEU A 467 15.44 15.99 11.06
CA LEU A 467 14.91 17.22 11.65
C LEU A 467 13.40 17.33 11.44
N SER A 468 12.94 17.04 10.22
CA SER A 468 11.53 17.07 9.84
C SER A 468 10.67 16.14 10.71
N ILE A 469 11.05 14.86 10.84
CA ILE A 469 10.26 13.89 11.62
C ILE A 469 10.31 14.19 13.12
N ILE A 470 11.44 14.70 13.63
CA ILE A 470 11.57 15.10 15.04
C ILE A 470 10.67 16.30 15.33
N VAL A 471 10.72 17.33 14.47
CA VAL A 471 9.87 18.52 14.63
C VAL A 471 8.40 18.16 14.52
N ALA A 472 8.01 17.34 13.53
CA ALA A 472 6.62 16.88 13.42
C ALA A 472 6.18 16.13 14.68
N PHE A 473 6.99 15.20 15.18
CA PHE A 473 6.68 14.43 16.38
C PHE A 473 6.51 15.32 17.62
N VAL A 474 7.46 16.21 17.87
CA VAL A 474 7.45 17.12 19.03
C VAL A 474 6.28 18.11 18.93
N LEU A 475 6.06 18.71 17.76
CA LEU A 475 4.91 19.60 17.56
C LEU A 475 3.59 18.87 17.70
N GLY A 476 3.49 17.61 17.26
CA GLY A 476 2.31 16.78 17.46
C GLY A 476 1.98 16.66 18.94
N ILE A 477 2.98 16.32 19.77
CA ILE A 477 2.83 16.23 21.23
C ILE A 477 2.36 17.56 21.80
N ILE A 478 3.06 18.65 21.48
CA ILE A 478 2.79 19.98 22.03
C ILE A 478 1.39 20.44 21.63
N PHE A 479 1.04 20.38 20.34
CA PHE A 479 -0.25 20.83 19.82
C PHE A 479 -1.40 20.05 20.47
N ALA A 480 -1.31 18.72 20.55
CA ALA A 480 -2.36 17.92 21.17
C ALA A 480 -2.49 18.17 22.67
N TRP A 481 -1.37 18.34 23.38
CA TRP A 481 -1.35 18.61 24.83
C TRP A 481 -1.92 20.00 25.17
N VAL A 482 -1.61 21.01 24.35
CA VAL A 482 -2.10 22.39 24.50
C VAL A 482 -3.56 22.51 24.09
N ALA A 483 -3.94 21.99 22.91
CA ALA A 483 -5.31 22.08 22.41
C ALA A 483 -6.32 21.35 23.31
N GLY A 484 -5.84 20.33 24.04
CA GLY A 484 -6.66 19.49 24.90
C GLY A 484 -7.76 18.76 24.11
N PHE A 485 -8.57 18.00 24.84
CA PHE A 485 -9.66 17.23 24.27
C PHE A 485 -10.74 17.01 25.32
N LYS A 486 -11.97 16.76 24.86
CA LYS A 486 -13.05 16.33 25.73
C LYS A 486 -12.94 14.84 25.92
N GLU A 487 -12.60 14.40 27.12
CA GLU A 487 -12.74 13.00 27.52
C GLU A 487 -14.25 12.70 27.55
N GLN A 488 -14.72 11.84 26.65
CA GLN A 488 -16.08 11.30 26.78
C GLN A 488 -16.03 10.34 27.97
N SER A 489 -16.49 10.80 29.13
CA SER A 489 -16.75 9.96 30.28
C SER A 489 -17.75 8.88 29.86
N GLN A 490 -17.36 7.61 29.96
CA GLN A 490 -18.35 6.54 29.99
C GLN A 490 -19.31 6.84 31.15
N PRO A 491 -20.63 6.62 31.01
CA PRO A 491 -21.52 6.73 32.15
C PRO A 491 -21.02 5.78 33.23
N GLU A 492 -20.85 6.27 34.46
CA GLU A 492 -20.67 5.39 35.61
C GLU A 492 -21.76 4.33 35.56
N VAL A 493 -21.35 3.06 35.45
CA VAL A 493 -22.25 1.95 35.70
C VAL A 493 -22.56 2.02 37.18
N THR A 494 -23.61 2.76 37.54
CA THR A 494 -24.20 2.70 38.88
C THR A 494 -24.49 1.24 39.17
N ALA A 495 -23.70 0.68 40.09
CA ALA A 495 -23.90 -0.66 40.59
C ALA A 495 -25.37 -0.78 41.03
N MET A 496 -26.12 -1.71 40.43
CA MET A 496 -27.47 -2.01 40.90
C MET A 496 -27.35 -2.48 42.36
N PRO A 497 -28.26 -2.05 43.26
CA PRO A 497 -28.30 -2.58 44.62
C PRO A 497 -28.43 -4.09 44.56
N GLN A 498 -27.61 -4.80 45.33
CA GLN A 498 -27.74 -6.25 45.46
C GLN A 498 -29.17 -6.58 45.94
N PRO A 499 -29.85 -7.58 45.36
CA PRO A 499 -31.15 -8.01 45.87
C PRO A 499 -30.96 -8.44 47.32
N GLY A 500 -31.66 -7.76 48.22
CA GLY A 500 -31.68 -8.12 49.63
C GLY A 500 -32.11 -9.57 49.81
N THR A 501 -31.33 -10.31 50.59
CA THR A 501 -31.76 -11.57 51.18
C THR A 501 -32.92 -11.31 52.13
N LEU A 502 -34.10 -11.78 51.77
CA LEU A 502 -35.16 -12.19 52.71
C LEU A 502 -35.70 -13.54 52.28
#